data_AF-A0A2P2MUQ5-F1
#
_entry.id   AF-A0A2P2MUQ5-F1
#
_cell.length_a   1.000
_cell.length_b   1.000
_cell.length_c   1.000
_cell.angle_alpha   90.00
_cell.angle_beta   90.00
_cell.angle_gamma   90.00
#
_symmetry.space_group_name_H-M   'P 1'
#
loop_
_entity.id
_entity.type
_entity.pdbx_description
1 polymer ?
#
loop_
_entity_poly.entity_id
_entity_poly.type
_entity_poly.pdbx_seq_one_letter_code
_entity_poly.pdbx_strand_id
1 'polypeptide(L)'
;MQGISSDIGQASLTLDHLALMSTTYRQGRVSCLAVTTDDLDIFDQMMSELIQLHQKWQTIFMWQDGPLVQAMKAGDLFLVDEISLADDSVLERLNSVLEPERKLVGYLS
;
A
#
# COMPACT_ATOMS: atom_id res chain seq x y z
N MET A 1 17.07 -11.26 -9.47
CA MET A 1 17.15 -10.02 -8.69
C MET A 1 15.84 -9.28 -8.88
N GLN A 2 14.94 -9.29 -7.91
CA GLN A 2 13.79 -8.37 -7.93
C GLN A 2 14.34 -6.96 -7.77
N GLY A 3 14.03 -6.07 -8.72
CA GLY A 3 14.44 -4.68 -8.67
C GLY A 3 13.79 -3.97 -7.48
N ILE A 4 14.51 -3.02 -6.89
CA ILE A 4 13.97 -2.16 -5.84
C ILE A 4 12.76 -1.42 -6.42
N SER A 5 11.57 -1.63 -5.85
CA SER A 5 10.34 -1.00 -6.31
C SER A 5 10.33 0.48 -5.94
N SER A 6 9.89 1.36 -6.85
CA SER A 6 9.64 2.77 -6.55
C SER A 6 8.27 3.01 -5.88
N ASP A 7 7.46 1.97 -5.70
CA ASP A 7 6.17 2.04 -5.03
C ASP A 7 6.36 2.20 -3.52
N ILE A 8 5.83 3.29 -2.96
CA ILE A 8 5.87 3.59 -1.53
C ILE A 8 5.17 2.51 -0.68
N GLY A 9 4.17 1.81 -1.24
CA GLY A 9 3.53 0.66 -0.58
C GLY A 9 4.46 -0.54 -0.40
N GLN A 10 5.52 -0.63 -1.20
CA GLN A 10 6.54 -1.68 -1.13
C GLN A 10 7.79 -1.26 -0.34
N ALA A 11 7.77 -0.08 0.30
CA ALA A 11 8.89 0.42 1.09
C ALA A 11 9.21 -0.50 2.27
N SER A 12 8.21 -1.13 2.90
CA SER A 12 8.43 -2.09 4.00
C SER A 12 9.31 -3.27 3.57
N LEU A 13 9.04 -3.87 2.41
CA LEU A 13 9.83 -5.00 1.88
C LEU A 13 11.28 -4.59 1.60
N THR A 14 11.47 -3.36 1.10
CA THR A 14 12.81 -2.81 0.85
C THR A 14 13.56 -2.60 2.17
N LEU A 15 12.90 -2.07 3.20
CA LEU A 15 13.47 -1.92 4.54
C LEU A 15 13.85 -3.27 5.17
N ASP A 16 12.99 -4.29 5.00
CA ASP A 16 13.25 -5.66 5.49
C ASP A 16 14.48 -6.28 4.80
N HIS A 17 14.61 -6.09 3.49
CA HIS A 17 15.78 -6.54 2.73
C HIS A 17 17.07 -5.86 3.22
N LEU A 18 17.05 -4.55 3.46
CA LEU A 18 18.20 -3.81 3.96
C LEU A 18 18.58 -4.24 5.38
N ALA A 19 17.60 -4.49 6.25
CA ALA A 19 17.82 -5.03 7.59
C ALA A 19 18.46 -6.44 7.53
N LEU A 20 17.94 -7.31 6.65
CA LEU A 20 18.53 -8.63 6.41
C LEU A 20 19.97 -8.50 5.91
N MET A 21 20.26 -7.58 5.00
CA MET A 21 21.62 -7.32 4.54
C MET A 21 22.53 -6.92 5.71
N SER A 22 22.17 -5.92 6.53
CA SER A 22 22.98 -5.54 7.71
C SER A 22 23.26 -6.74 8.63
N THR A 23 22.24 -7.54 8.95
CA THR A 23 22.41 -8.72 9.83
C THR A 23 23.33 -9.79 9.22
N THR A 24 23.27 -10.03 7.91
CA THR A 24 24.15 -11.01 7.24
C THR A 24 25.61 -10.58 7.21
N TYR A 25 25.89 -9.28 7.11
CA TYR A 25 27.23 -8.72 7.26
C TYR A 25 27.74 -8.83 8.70
N ARG A 26 26.92 -8.46 9.70
CA ARG A 26 27.29 -8.60 11.13
C ARG A 26 27.55 -10.05 11.55
N GLN A 27 26.86 -11.01 10.95
CA GLN A 27 27.04 -12.44 11.23
C GLN A 27 28.24 -13.06 10.49
N GLY A 28 29.00 -12.27 9.71
CA GLY A 28 30.16 -12.74 8.94
C GLY A 28 29.82 -13.69 7.80
N ARG A 29 28.53 -13.77 7.41
CA ARG A 29 28.06 -14.63 6.31
C ARG A 29 28.39 -14.04 4.93
N VAL A 30 28.52 -12.73 4.87
CA VAL A 30 29.00 -11.97 3.71
C VAL A 30 30.10 -11.04 4.22
N SER A 31 31.31 -11.20 3.69
CA SER A 31 32.47 -10.40 4.06
C SER A 31 33.03 -9.73 2.81
N CYS A 32 32.87 -8.41 2.71
CA CYS A 32 33.69 -7.61 1.80
C CYS A 32 34.79 -6.93 2.62
N LEU A 33 36.02 -6.94 2.10
CA LEU A 33 37.20 -6.43 2.81
C LEU A 33 37.17 -4.90 3.00
N ALA A 34 36.21 -4.20 2.39
CA ALA A 34 36.14 -2.75 2.33
C ALA A 34 35.11 -2.12 3.29
N VAL A 35 34.26 -2.92 3.95
CA VAL A 35 33.25 -2.41 4.89
C VAL A 35 33.75 -2.64 6.30
N THR A 36 33.95 -1.54 7.03
CA THR A 36 34.35 -1.57 8.43
C THR A 36 33.12 -1.73 9.34
N THR A 37 33.36 -2.06 10.61
CA THR A 37 32.28 -2.08 11.63
C THR A 37 31.63 -0.70 11.79
N ASP A 38 32.42 0.37 11.68
CA ASP A 38 31.93 1.74 11.77
C ASP A 38 30.99 2.08 10.60
N ASP A 39 31.27 1.58 9.39
CA ASP A 39 30.39 1.74 8.23
C ASP A 39 29.03 1.05 8.44
N LEU A 40 29.03 -0.11 9.11
CA LEU A 40 27.79 -0.82 9.46
C LEU A 40 26.99 -0.08 10.53
N ASP A 41 27.66 0.53 11.51
CA ASP A 41 26.97 1.32 12.56
C ASP A 41 26.37 2.62 11.97
N ILE A 42 27.07 3.27 11.03
CA ILE A 42 26.51 4.41 10.27
C ILE A 42 25.30 3.96 9.45
N PHE A 43 25.40 2.81 8.78
CA PHE A 43 24.29 2.25 8.01
C PHE A 43 23.07 1.95 8.90
N ASP A 44 23.28 1.33 10.06
CA ASP A 44 22.22 1.02 11.02
C ASP A 44 21.55 2.30 11.55
N GLN A 45 22.32 3.36 11.80
CA GLN A 45 21.79 4.68 12.16
C GLN A 45 20.92 5.26 11.04
N MET A 46 21.38 5.21 9.79
CA MET A 46 20.62 5.67 8.62
C MET A 46 19.33 4.84 8.42
N MET A 47 19.40 3.54 8.65
CA MET A 47 18.25 2.63 8.60
C MET A 47 17.21 2.98 9.65
N SER A 48 17.63 3.30 10.87
CA SER A 48 16.75 3.77 11.94
C SER A 48 15.97 5.02 11.53
N GLU A 49 16.65 6.00 10.93
CA GLU A 49 16.02 7.23 10.43
C GLU A 49 15.01 6.96 9.31
N LEU A 50 15.35 6.07 8.36
CA LEU A 50 14.44 5.69 7.27
C LEU A 50 13.18 4.98 7.79
N ILE A 51 13.32 4.09 8.77
CA ILE A 51 12.18 3.42 9.40
C ILE A 51 11.26 4.45 10.09
N GLN A 52 11.82 5.40 10.83
CA GLN A 52 11.03 6.46 11.46
C GLN A 52 10.29 7.33 10.44
N LEU A 53 10.95 7.69 9.35
CA LEU A 53 10.34 8.48 8.28
C LEU A 53 9.21 7.71 7.59
N HIS A 54 9.39 6.41 7.36
CA HIS A 54 8.36 5.54 6.79
C HIS A 54 7.14 5.46 7.71
N GLN A 55 7.33 5.22 9.02
CA GLN A 55 6.26 5.20 10.00
C GLN A 55 5.50 6.54 10.08
N LYS A 56 6.24 7.65 10.05
CA LYS A 56 5.65 8.99 10.03
C LYS A 56 4.80 9.20 8.78
N TRP A 57 5.29 8.78 7.60
CA TRP A 57 4.53 8.90 6.35
C TRP A 57 3.25 8.05 6.38
N GLN A 58 3.34 6.80 6.86
CA GLN A 58 2.18 5.93 7.02
C GLN A 58 1.11 6.53 7.95
N THR A 59 1.50 7.36 8.91
CA THR A 59 0.55 8.00 9.83
C THR A 59 -0.22 9.16 9.17
N ILE A 60 0.35 9.83 8.15
CA ILE A 60 -0.24 11.06 7.59
C ILE A 60 -1.26 10.75 6.49
N PHE A 61 -1.05 9.70 5.69
CA PHE A 61 -1.94 9.36 4.57
C PHE A 61 -2.16 7.85 4.50
N MET A 62 -3.19 7.37 5.19
CA MET A 62 -3.68 6.00 4.99
C MET A 62 -4.90 6.01 4.09
N TRP A 63 -4.97 5.04 3.18
CA TRP A 63 -6.21 4.72 2.51
C TRP A 63 -7.25 4.30 3.56
N GLN A 64 -8.37 5.01 3.59
CA GLN A 64 -9.50 4.66 4.43
C GLN A 64 -10.65 4.22 3.51
N ASP A 65 -11.12 2.99 3.71
CA ASP A 65 -12.29 2.52 2.99
C ASP A 65 -13.50 3.41 3.32
N GLY A 66 -14.19 3.87 2.27
CA GLY A 66 -15.42 4.64 2.43
C GLY A 66 -16.60 3.77 2.89
N PRO A 67 -17.72 4.39 3.30
CA PRO A 67 -18.88 3.69 3.86
C PRO A 67 -19.42 2.54 3.00
N LEU A 68 -19.49 2.75 1.68
CA LEU A 68 -19.91 1.72 0.73
C LEU A 68 -18.98 0.50 0.76
N VAL A 69 -17.66 0.73 0.69
CA VAL A 69 -16.66 -0.35 0.68
C VAL A 69 -16.68 -1.12 2.00
N GLN A 70 -16.85 -0.42 3.12
CA GLN A 70 -16.97 -1.05 4.43
C GLN A 70 -18.20 -1.96 4.52
N ALA A 71 -19.38 -1.46 4.11
CA ALA A 71 -20.62 -2.24 4.09
C ALA A 71 -20.50 -3.47 3.18
N MET A 72 -19.93 -3.32 1.97
CA MET A 72 -19.69 -4.43 1.05
C MET A 72 -18.76 -5.50 1.63
N LYS A 73 -17.70 -5.10 2.36
CA LYS A 73 -16.78 -6.03 3.03
C LYS A 73 -17.43 -6.74 4.21
N ALA A 74 -18.29 -6.06 4.95
CA ALA A 74 -19.02 -6.62 6.09
C ALA A 74 -20.23 -7.49 5.67
N GLY A 75 -20.69 -7.36 4.43
CA GLY A 75 -21.93 -7.98 3.95
C GLY A 75 -23.20 -7.25 4.44
N ASP A 76 -23.04 -6.00 4.88
CA ASP A 76 -24.13 -5.15 5.37
C ASP A 76 -24.91 -4.51 4.22
N LEU A 77 -26.16 -4.13 4.51
CA LEU A 77 -26.98 -3.36 3.59
C LEU A 77 -26.53 -1.89 3.58
N PHE A 78 -26.29 -1.33 2.39
CA PHE A 78 -25.98 0.08 2.19
C PHE A 78 -27.14 0.80 1.48
N LEU A 79 -27.72 1.80 2.13
CA LEU A 79 -28.81 2.62 1.59
C LEU A 79 -28.27 3.99 1.16
N VAL A 80 -28.52 4.37 -0.09
CA VAL A 80 -28.16 5.67 -0.65
C VAL A 80 -29.43 6.48 -0.85
N ASP A 81 -29.51 7.63 -0.17
CA ASP A 81 -30.59 8.60 -0.39
C ASP A 81 -30.17 9.65 -1.42
N GLU A 82 -31.14 10.31 -2.04
CA GLU A 82 -30.93 11.40 -3.01
C GLU A 82 -30.00 11.04 -4.20
N ILE A 83 -29.88 9.75 -4.55
CA ILE A 83 -28.96 9.28 -5.59
C ILE A 83 -29.17 9.96 -6.95
N SER A 84 -30.40 10.39 -7.25
CA SER A 84 -30.74 11.12 -8.48
C SER A 84 -30.12 12.52 -8.59
N LEU A 85 -29.60 13.08 -7.49
CA LEU A 85 -28.90 14.37 -7.46
C LEU A 85 -27.39 14.24 -7.65
N ALA A 86 -26.85 13.02 -7.66
CA ALA A 86 -25.43 12.78 -7.89
C ALA A 86 -25.06 13.00 -9.36
N ASP A 87 -23.84 13.49 -9.61
CA ASP A 87 -23.32 13.63 -10.97
C ASP A 87 -23.25 12.27 -11.68
N ASP A 88 -23.47 12.26 -13.00
CA ASP A 88 -23.39 11.05 -13.84
C ASP A 88 -22.08 10.28 -13.62
N SER A 89 -20.96 10.98 -13.41
CA SER A 89 -19.66 10.35 -13.15
C SER A 89 -19.60 9.55 -11.86
N VAL A 90 -20.39 9.91 -10.84
CA VAL A 90 -20.51 9.19 -9.57
C VAL A 90 -21.36 7.94 -9.77
N LEU A 91 -22.47 8.07 -10.49
CA LEU A 91 -23.38 6.97 -10.81
C LEU A 91 -22.68 5.89 -11.64
N GLU A 92 -21.89 6.27 -12.64
CA GLU A 92 -21.10 5.33 -13.45
C GLU A 92 -20.10 4.52 -12.62
N ARG A 93 -19.41 5.18 -11.66
CA ARG A 93 -18.50 4.49 -10.74
C ARG A 93 -19.25 3.56 -9.79
N LEU A 94 -20.42 3.96 -9.31
CA LEU A 94 -21.28 3.12 -8.46
C LEU A 94 -21.78 1.89 -9.22
N ASN A 95 -22.29 2.07 -10.44
CA ASN A 95 -22.74 0.96 -11.30
C ASN A 95 -21.60 -0.03 -11.55
N SER A 96 -20.39 0.46 -11.81
CA SER A 96 -19.19 -0.39 -12.00
C SER A 96 -18.86 -1.23 -10.75
N VAL A 97 -19.20 -0.77 -9.55
CA VAL A 97 -18.96 -1.49 -8.28
C VAL A 97 -20.12 -2.43 -7.93
N LEU A 98 -21.34 -2.12 -8.39
CA LEU A 98 -22.58 -2.84 -8.08
C LEU A 98 -22.99 -3.86 -9.14
N GLU A 99 -22.34 -3.91 -10.30
CA GLU A 99 -22.56 -4.94 -11.32
C GLU A 99 -21.64 -6.16 -11.07
N PRO A 100 -22.14 -7.26 -10.48
CA PRO A 100 -21.37 -8.50 -10.37
C PRO A 100 -21.25 -9.24 -11.72
N GLU A 101 -22.14 -8.98 -12.69
CA GLU A 101 -22.03 -9.43 -14.08
C GLU A 101 -22.79 -8.46 -14.98
N ARG A 102 -22.20 -8.12 -16.13
CA ARG A 102 -22.84 -7.33 -17.20
C ARG A 102 -24.19 -7.93 -17.60
N LYS A 103 -25.29 -7.41 -17.07
CA LYS A 103 -26.61 -7.58 -17.70
C LYS A 103 -27.01 -6.26 -18.33
N LEU A 104 -26.60 -6.10 -19.59
CA LEU A 104 -27.20 -5.17 -20.52
C LEU A 104 -28.69 -5.52 -20.65
N VAL A 105 -29.56 -4.82 -19.92
CA VAL A 105 -30.98 -4.76 -20.27
C VAL A 105 -31.12 -3.67 -21.31
N GLY A 106 -30.84 -4.04 -22.57
CA GLY A 106 -31.19 -3.20 -23.71
C GLY A 106 -32.70 -3.16 -23.85
N TYR A 107 -33.32 -2.03 -23.53
CA TYR A 107 -34.67 -1.73 -24.00
C TYR A 107 -34.58 -1.46 -25.50
N LEU A 108 -34.92 -2.47 -26.31
CA LEU A 108 -35.25 -2.26 -27.72
C LEU A 108 -36.69 -1.74 -27.79
N SER A 109 -36.85 -0.52 -28.26
CA SER A 109 -38.12 0.01 -28.79
C SER A 109 -37.99 0.24 -30.29
#